data_AF-A0A225DQI6-F1
#
_entry.id   AF-A0A225DQI6-F1
#
_cell.length_a   1.000
_cell.length_b   1.000
_cell.length_c   1.000
_cell.angle_alpha   90.00
_cell.angle_beta   90.00
_cell.angle_gamma   90.00
#
_symmetry.space_group_name_H-M   'P 1'
#
loop_
_entity.id
_entity.type
_entity.pdbx_description
1 polymer ?
#
loop_
_entity_poly.entity_id
_entity_poly.type
_entity_poly.pdbx_seq_one_letter_code
_entity_poly.pdbx_strand_id
1 'polypeptide(L)'
;MARPHKPWYRAPRQTWYVEVDGKQIPLAKGPKAATQKEAYAAFNKLMEHVDAPEGNVRQDSMISILGRFLGWTKKHKAPATYDQRRYFLKSFVKYKGASKFRPERVTVDFVEDWLDSHPKWKASRRHAILCLTQAFNWAVKRGKLAKNPITGIDIPTQTRTLTYLTAAQRKTIYEATKDIAFKRLLTAMQETGCRPGELSAVESANAKLEIGVWVLPQHKTGKKTGKPRTVYLTAVMVEMTRELADKNPTGPLFLNYRKKPWNRNSIRCRFRTLRKQFPEFGHFTAYSFRRAFVTDALERGVDIAQVAELVGHTSTDMVMRHYNQLQERVAHMREMAEKATK
;
A
#
# COMPACT_ATOMS: atom_id res chain seq x y z
N MET A 1 -13.00 -35.22 -16.01
CA MET A 1 -12.54 -34.42 -14.86
C MET A 1 -11.28 -33.66 -15.25
N ALA A 2 -11.34 -32.33 -15.38
CA ALA A 2 -10.17 -31.51 -15.65
C ALA A 2 -9.21 -31.56 -14.44
N ARG A 3 -7.96 -31.96 -14.69
CA ARG A 3 -6.97 -32.19 -13.62
C ARG A 3 -6.36 -30.86 -13.14
N PRO A 4 -5.94 -30.76 -11.86
CA PRO A 4 -5.51 -29.51 -11.28
C PRO A 4 -4.17 -29.01 -11.87
N HIS A 5 -4.03 -27.69 -12.01
CA HIS A 5 -2.77 -26.97 -12.31
C HIS A 5 -1.74 -27.04 -11.17
N LYS A 6 -1.55 -28.22 -10.56
CA LYS A 6 -0.65 -28.46 -9.42
C LYS A 6 0.11 -29.77 -9.63
N PRO A 7 1.35 -29.88 -9.13
CA PRO A 7 2.10 -31.14 -9.17
C PRO A 7 1.33 -32.29 -8.51
N TRP A 8 1.28 -33.44 -9.17
CA TRP A 8 0.68 -34.67 -8.66
C TRP A 8 1.62 -35.86 -8.89
N TYR A 9 1.55 -36.86 -8.02
CA TYR A 9 2.47 -38.01 -8.04
C TYR A 9 1.82 -39.24 -8.66
N ARG A 10 2.51 -39.90 -9.59
CA ARG A 10 2.05 -41.12 -10.26
C ARG A 10 2.81 -42.32 -9.72
N ALA A 11 2.22 -43.02 -8.76
CA ALA A 11 2.86 -44.10 -8.01
C ALA A 11 3.48 -45.21 -8.90
N PRO A 12 2.81 -45.74 -9.95
CA PRO A 12 3.39 -46.79 -10.79
C PRO A 12 4.65 -46.37 -11.56
N ARG A 13 4.84 -45.06 -11.80
CA ARG A 13 6.00 -44.52 -12.52
C ARG A 13 7.02 -43.87 -11.58
N GLN A 14 6.72 -43.86 -10.27
CA GLN A 14 7.47 -43.14 -9.24
C GLN A 14 7.88 -41.72 -9.70
N THR A 15 6.96 -40.98 -10.32
CA THR A 15 7.28 -39.69 -10.95
C THR A 15 6.21 -38.65 -10.65
N TRP A 16 6.63 -37.43 -10.35
CA TRP A 16 5.78 -36.25 -10.23
C TRP A 16 5.49 -35.67 -11.61
N TYR A 17 4.26 -35.23 -11.83
CA TYR A 17 3.80 -34.63 -13.08
C TYR A 17 3.02 -33.35 -12.81
N VAL A 18 2.91 -32.51 -13.83
CA VAL A 18 1.93 -31.42 -13.91
C VAL A 18 1.28 -31.41 -15.29
N GLU A 19 0.06 -30.91 -15.38
CA GLU A 19 -0.61 -30.67 -16.65
C GLU A 19 -0.54 -29.19 -17.03
N VAL A 20 0.06 -28.89 -18.18
CA VAL A 20 0.18 -27.55 -18.77
C VAL A 20 -0.28 -27.64 -20.22
N ASP A 21 -1.26 -26.82 -20.61
CA ASP A 21 -1.84 -26.80 -21.97
C ASP A 21 -2.23 -28.19 -22.53
N GLY A 22 -2.79 -29.04 -21.66
CA GLY A 22 -3.22 -30.40 -22.01
C GLY A 22 -2.09 -31.44 -22.13
N LYS A 23 -0.83 -31.05 -21.90
CA LYS A 23 0.33 -31.96 -21.90
C LYS A 23 0.78 -32.28 -20.47
N GLN A 24 1.11 -33.54 -20.21
CA GLN A 24 1.67 -33.99 -18.93
C GLN A 24 3.20 -33.87 -18.95
N ILE A 25 3.73 -32.99 -18.10
CA ILE A 25 5.16 -32.72 -18.00
C ILE A 25 5.71 -33.39 -16.73
N PRO A 26 6.73 -34.26 -16.82
CA PRO A 26 7.38 -34.84 -15.64
C PRO A 26 8.21 -33.78 -14.91
N LEU A 27 8.20 -33.82 -13.57
CA LEU A 27 8.85 -32.82 -12.71
C LEU A 27 10.03 -33.39 -11.92
N ALA A 28 9.89 -34.59 -11.35
CA ALA A 28 10.96 -35.29 -10.62
C ALA A 28 10.62 -36.78 -10.53
N LYS A 29 11.64 -37.66 -10.62
CA LYS A 29 11.50 -39.13 -10.57
C LYS A 29 12.19 -39.69 -9.33
N GLY A 30 11.51 -40.58 -8.61
CA GLY A 30 11.98 -41.22 -7.38
C GLY A 30 10.92 -41.22 -6.29
N PRO A 31 11.23 -41.75 -5.09
CA PRO A 31 10.28 -41.91 -3.99
C PRO A 31 9.58 -40.60 -3.62
N LYS A 32 8.26 -40.65 -3.46
CA LYS A 32 7.39 -39.47 -3.26
C LYS A 32 7.92 -38.47 -2.23
N ALA A 33 8.36 -38.94 -1.06
CA ALA A 33 8.84 -38.09 0.02
C ALA A 33 10.20 -37.45 -0.28
N ALA A 34 11.10 -38.17 -0.97
CA ALA A 34 12.43 -37.68 -1.32
C ALA A 34 12.38 -36.62 -2.44
N THR A 35 11.46 -36.77 -3.39
CA THR A 35 11.40 -35.96 -4.62
C THR A 35 10.36 -34.85 -4.59
N GLN A 36 9.58 -34.71 -3.51
CA GLN A 36 8.53 -33.70 -3.43
C GLN A 36 9.07 -32.26 -3.52
N LYS A 37 10.15 -31.96 -2.80
CA LYS A 37 10.76 -30.61 -2.81
C LYS A 37 11.30 -30.25 -4.18
N GLU A 38 11.97 -31.19 -4.84
CA GLU A 38 12.49 -31.06 -6.20
C GLU A 38 11.36 -30.86 -7.21
N ALA A 39 10.29 -31.66 -7.13
CA ALA A 39 9.14 -31.54 -8.02
C ALA A 39 8.45 -30.17 -7.93
N TYR A 40 8.31 -29.62 -6.72
CA TYR A 40 7.74 -28.28 -6.54
C TYR A 40 8.70 -27.17 -6.98
N ALA A 41 10.01 -27.36 -6.86
CA ALA A 41 11.00 -26.43 -7.41
C ALA A 41 10.98 -26.43 -8.95
N ALA A 42 10.94 -27.61 -9.58
CA ALA A 42 10.80 -27.78 -11.02
C ALA A 42 9.48 -27.17 -11.52
N PHE A 43 8.37 -27.37 -10.79
CA PHE A 43 7.10 -26.73 -11.09
C PHE A 43 7.18 -25.20 -11.02
N ASN A 44 7.79 -24.63 -9.99
CA ASN A 44 7.94 -23.17 -9.89
C ASN A 44 8.76 -22.62 -11.05
N LYS A 45 9.88 -23.27 -11.42
CA LYS A 45 10.71 -22.90 -12.56
C LYS A 45 9.97 -23.02 -13.90
N LEU A 46 9.15 -24.06 -14.05
CA LEU A 46 8.28 -24.24 -15.20
C LEU A 46 7.23 -23.13 -15.27
N MET A 47 6.59 -22.78 -14.15
CA MET A 47 5.60 -21.70 -14.09
C MET A 47 6.21 -20.31 -14.33
N GLU A 48 7.49 -20.11 -14.03
CA GLU A 48 8.24 -18.91 -14.43
C GLU A 48 8.37 -18.79 -15.96
N HIS A 49 8.47 -19.91 -16.66
CA HIS A 49 8.53 -19.97 -18.12
C HIS A 49 7.15 -20.03 -18.77
N VAL A 50 6.12 -20.59 -18.12
CA VAL A 50 4.72 -20.56 -18.59
C VAL A 50 4.11 -19.15 -18.44
N ASP A 51 4.63 -18.33 -17.52
CA ASP A 51 4.34 -16.88 -17.48
C ASP A 51 5.06 -16.10 -18.61
N ALA A 52 5.95 -16.75 -19.39
CA ALA A 52 6.42 -16.27 -20.69
C ALA A 52 5.64 -17.02 -21.78
N PRO A 53 4.90 -16.33 -22.65
CA PRO A 53 4.14 -17.05 -23.65
C PRO A 53 5.10 -17.66 -24.68
N GLU A 54 5.28 -18.99 -24.61
CA GLU A 54 5.91 -19.78 -25.66
C GLU A 54 4.93 -19.95 -26.82
N GLY A 55 5.19 -19.14 -27.83
CA GLY A 55 4.42 -18.98 -29.05
C GLY A 55 4.91 -17.69 -29.68
N ASN A 56 4.75 -17.55 -30.99
CA ASN A 56 5.11 -16.34 -31.73
C ASN A 56 4.18 -15.18 -31.31
N VAL A 57 4.30 -14.72 -30.06
CA VAL A 57 3.49 -13.66 -29.49
C VAL A 57 3.97 -12.39 -30.13
N ARG A 58 3.25 -12.04 -31.20
CA ARG A 58 3.19 -10.73 -31.82
C ARG A 58 3.49 -9.65 -30.77
N GLN A 59 4.53 -8.87 -31.03
CA GLN A 59 5.04 -7.88 -30.08
C GLN A 59 3.99 -6.80 -29.73
N ASP A 60 2.98 -6.66 -30.59
CA ASP A 60 1.82 -5.77 -30.46
C ASP A 60 0.61 -6.41 -29.74
N SER A 61 0.70 -7.66 -29.26
CA SER A 61 -0.41 -8.30 -28.54
C SER A 61 -0.65 -7.73 -27.14
N MET A 62 -1.87 -7.87 -26.62
CA MET A 62 -2.24 -7.46 -25.25
C MET A 62 -1.33 -8.05 -24.19
N ILE A 63 -1.09 -9.37 -24.23
CA ILE A 63 -0.23 -10.06 -23.27
C ILE A 63 1.19 -9.49 -23.31
N SER A 64 1.74 -9.27 -24.50
CA SER A 64 3.10 -8.74 -24.66
C SER A 64 3.22 -7.33 -24.10
N ILE A 65 2.27 -6.44 -24.42
CA ILE A 65 2.29 -5.05 -23.94
C ILE A 65 2.17 -5.01 -22.41
N LEU A 66 1.16 -5.67 -21.83
CA LEU A 66 0.94 -5.64 -20.39
C LEU A 66 2.05 -6.37 -19.63
N GLY A 67 2.57 -7.47 -20.17
CA GLY A 67 3.71 -8.21 -19.62
C GLY A 67 4.98 -7.37 -19.59
N ARG A 68 5.31 -6.66 -20.68
CA ARG A 68 6.46 -5.74 -20.73
C ARG A 68 6.30 -4.57 -19.76
N PHE A 69 5.10 -3.99 -19.65
CA PHE A 69 4.82 -2.94 -18.66
C PHE A 69 4.98 -3.45 -17.22
N LEU A 70 4.54 -4.66 -16.91
CA LEU A 70 4.72 -5.29 -15.61
C LEU A 70 6.20 -5.58 -15.34
N GLY A 71 6.95 -6.09 -16.32
CA GLY A 71 8.40 -6.28 -16.23
C GLY A 71 9.14 -4.98 -15.95
N TRP A 72 8.78 -3.90 -16.67
CA TRP A 72 9.30 -2.56 -16.40
C TRP A 72 8.92 -2.08 -14.98
N THR A 73 7.67 -2.27 -14.58
CA THR A 73 7.18 -1.89 -13.23
C THR A 73 7.97 -2.61 -12.14
N LYS A 74 8.22 -3.93 -12.28
CA LYS A 74 8.97 -4.74 -11.31
C LYS A 74 10.39 -4.19 -11.09
N LYS A 75 11.05 -3.75 -12.17
CA LYS A 75 12.40 -3.20 -12.14
C LYS A 75 12.48 -1.76 -11.59
N HIS A 76 11.46 -0.93 -11.84
CA HIS A 76 11.56 0.52 -11.60
C HIS A 76 10.65 1.07 -10.50
N LYS A 77 9.72 0.26 -9.97
CA LYS A 77 8.74 0.69 -8.95
C LYS A 77 8.85 -0.18 -7.70
N ALA A 78 8.25 0.29 -6.61
CA ALA A 78 8.23 -0.47 -5.35
C ALA A 78 7.48 -1.80 -5.52
N PRO A 79 7.85 -2.87 -4.78
CA PRO A 79 7.19 -4.18 -4.88
C PRO A 79 5.66 -4.10 -4.74
N ALA A 80 5.16 -3.34 -3.75
CA ALA A 80 3.72 -3.15 -3.57
C ALA A 80 3.01 -2.49 -4.77
N THR A 81 3.70 -1.63 -5.52
CA THR A 81 3.17 -1.05 -6.77
C THR A 81 3.10 -2.09 -7.88
N TYR A 82 4.12 -2.96 -7.98
CA TYR A 82 4.09 -4.09 -8.91
C TYR A 82 2.94 -5.05 -8.60
N ASP A 83 2.78 -5.46 -7.33
CA ASP A 83 1.73 -6.40 -6.93
C ASP A 83 0.33 -5.86 -7.21
N GLN A 84 0.09 -4.58 -6.92
CA GLN A 84 -1.19 -3.94 -7.22
C GLN A 84 -1.47 -3.91 -8.72
N ARG A 85 -0.49 -3.53 -9.54
CA ARG A 85 -0.65 -3.48 -10.99
C ARG A 85 -0.84 -4.88 -11.57
N ARG A 86 -0.07 -5.86 -11.10
CA ARG A 86 -0.20 -7.26 -11.49
C ARG A 86 -1.59 -7.80 -11.17
N TYR A 87 -2.13 -7.48 -10.00
CA TYR A 87 -3.49 -7.89 -9.61
C TYR A 87 -4.55 -7.41 -10.62
N PHE A 88 -4.57 -6.12 -10.94
CA PHE A 88 -5.57 -5.56 -11.85
C PHE A 88 -5.36 -6.03 -13.29
N LEU A 89 -4.12 -5.99 -13.82
CA LEU A 89 -3.85 -6.41 -15.19
C LEU A 89 -4.08 -7.92 -15.40
N LYS A 90 -3.79 -8.76 -14.40
CA LYS A 90 -4.11 -10.20 -14.44
C LYS A 90 -5.62 -10.44 -14.45
N SER A 91 -6.39 -9.63 -13.71
CA SER A 91 -7.86 -9.69 -13.80
C SER A 91 -8.34 -9.29 -15.20
N PHE A 92 -7.83 -8.19 -15.76
CA PHE A 92 -8.20 -7.71 -17.08
C PHE A 92 -7.95 -8.75 -18.19
N VAL A 93 -6.75 -9.32 -18.29
CA VAL A 93 -6.43 -10.29 -19.36
C VAL A 93 -7.27 -11.58 -19.28
N LYS A 94 -7.80 -11.92 -18.10
CA LYS A 94 -8.69 -13.07 -17.91
C LYS A 94 -10.14 -12.77 -18.30
N TYR A 95 -10.51 -11.50 -18.39
CA TYR A 95 -11.88 -11.11 -18.70
C TYR A 95 -12.19 -11.31 -20.18
N LYS A 96 -13.24 -12.10 -20.47
CA LYS A 96 -13.85 -12.32 -21.80
C LYS A 96 -12.86 -12.33 -22.98
N GLY A 97 -11.74 -13.06 -22.84
CA GLY A 97 -10.76 -13.23 -23.93
C GLY A 97 -9.91 -11.99 -24.24
N ALA A 98 -9.86 -10.97 -23.37
CA ALA A 98 -9.04 -9.76 -23.53
C ALA A 98 -7.57 -10.06 -23.86
N SER A 99 -7.03 -11.18 -23.40
CA SER A 99 -5.70 -11.66 -23.72
C SER A 99 -5.45 -11.89 -25.22
N LYS A 100 -6.50 -12.20 -25.99
CA LYS A 100 -6.47 -12.45 -27.43
C LYS A 100 -6.69 -11.18 -28.27
N PHE A 101 -7.14 -10.09 -27.65
CA PHE A 101 -7.44 -8.86 -28.37
C PHE A 101 -6.16 -8.14 -28.79
N ARG A 102 -6.23 -7.46 -29.93
CA ARG A 102 -5.30 -6.36 -30.22
C ARG A 102 -5.62 -5.21 -29.25
N PRO A 103 -4.62 -4.60 -28.60
CA PRO A 103 -4.85 -3.51 -27.65
C PRO A 103 -5.68 -2.36 -28.24
N GLU A 104 -5.52 -2.06 -29.53
CA GLU A 104 -6.24 -1.03 -30.25
C GLU A 104 -7.75 -1.30 -30.39
N ARG A 105 -8.18 -2.56 -30.21
CA ARG A 105 -9.59 -2.97 -30.28
C ARG A 105 -10.31 -2.90 -28.93
N VAL A 106 -9.59 -2.61 -27.84
CA VAL A 106 -10.22 -2.41 -26.54
C VAL A 106 -11.03 -1.12 -26.57
N THR A 107 -12.31 -1.20 -26.25
CA THR A 107 -13.20 -0.03 -26.15
C THR A 107 -13.38 0.38 -24.69
N VAL A 108 -13.94 1.58 -24.48
CA VAL A 108 -14.35 2.04 -23.14
C VAL A 108 -15.39 1.07 -22.56
N ASP A 109 -16.44 0.74 -23.32
CA ASP A 109 -17.50 -0.18 -22.92
C ASP A 109 -16.96 -1.54 -22.46
N PHE A 110 -15.97 -2.09 -23.17
CA PHE A 110 -15.36 -3.37 -22.76
C PHE A 110 -14.64 -3.27 -21.40
N VAL A 111 -14.02 -2.12 -21.11
CA VAL A 111 -13.40 -1.88 -19.80
C VAL A 111 -14.45 -1.64 -18.72
N GLU A 112 -15.54 -0.96 -19.02
CA GLU A 112 -16.66 -0.77 -18.08
C GLU A 112 -17.31 -2.10 -17.72
N ASP A 113 -17.62 -2.92 -18.72
CA ASP A 113 -18.06 -4.30 -18.60
C ASP A 113 -17.14 -5.14 -17.69
N TRP A 114 -15.82 -5.01 -17.87
CA TRP A 114 -14.83 -5.67 -17.02
C TRP A 114 -14.90 -5.17 -15.57
N LEU A 115 -15.05 -3.87 -15.36
CA LEU A 115 -15.16 -3.30 -14.02
C LEU A 115 -16.46 -3.76 -13.34
N ASP A 116 -17.56 -3.84 -14.09
CA ASP A 116 -18.88 -4.28 -13.61
C ASP A 116 -18.92 -5.77 -13.27
N SER A 117 -18.09 -6.57 -13.95
CA SER A 117 -17.84 -7.97 -13.54
C SER A 117 -17.14 -8.09 -12.17
N HIS A 118 -16.77 -6.97 -11.53
CA HIS A 118 -16.14 -6.91 -10.21
C HIS A 118 -16.96 -6.04 -9.22
N PRO A 119 -18.18 -6.46 -8.83
CA PRO A 119 -19.06 -5.64 -7.98
C PRO A 119 -18.49 -5.31 -6.58
N LYS A 120 -17.48 -6.08 -6.14
CA LYS A 120 -16.77 -5.83 -4.86
C LYS A 120 -15.73 -4.71 -4.97
N TRP A 121 -15.35 -4.29 -6.17
CA TRP A 121 -14.46 -3.15 -6.35
C TRP A 121 -15.27 -1.86 -6.19
N LYS A 122 -15.18 -1.26 -4.99
CA LYS A 122 -15.67 0.10 -4.76
C LYS A 122 -14.59 1.10 -5.19
N ALA A 123 -13.83 1.65 -4.24
CA ALA A 123 -12.69 2.53 -4.52
C ALA A 123 -11.59 1.90 -5.42
N SER A 124 -11.53 0.58 -5.51
CA SER A 124 -10.57 -0.14 -6.36
C SER A 124 -10.82 0.03 -7.87
N ARG A 125 -12.05 0.36 -8.31
CA ARG A 125 -12.36 0.57 -9.74
C ARG A 125 -11.49 1.66 -10.35
N ARG A 126 -11.38 2.80 -9.67
CA ARG A 126 -10.48 3.90 -10.05
C ARG A 126 -9.04 3.41 -10.23
N HIS A 127 -8.54 2.56 -9.32
CA HIS A 127 -7.18 2.02 -9.43
C HIS A 127 -7.02 1.04 -10.60
N ALA A 128 -8.04 0.25 -10.89
CA ALA A 128 -8.07 -0.65 -12.03
C ALA A 128 -7.97 0.13 -13.35
N ILE A 129 -8.80 1.17 -13.51
CA ILE A 129 -8.77 2.09 -14.65
C ILE A 129 -7.38 2.72 -14.79
N LEU A 130 -6.91 3.41 -13.74
CA LEU A 130 -5.62 4.09 -13.76
C LEU A 130 -4.46 3.13 -14.08
N CYS A 131 -4.52 1.88 -13.62
CA CYS A 131 -3.50 0.88 -13.93
C CYS A 131 -3.48 0.54 -15.42
N LEU A 132 -4.65 0.29 -16.01
CA LEU A 132 -4.78 -0.03 -17.43
C LEU A 132 -4.40 1.16 -18.30
N THR A 133 -4.88 2.37 -17.98
CA THR A 133 -4.50 3.63 -18.64
C THR A 133 -2.98 3.84 -18.60
N GLN A 134 -2.33 3.59 -17.45
CA GLN A 134 -0.86 3.70 -17.33
C GLN A 134 -0.11 2.69 -18.20
N ALA A 135 -0.64 1.46 -18.33
CA ALA A 135 -0.02 0.42 -19.16
C ALA A 135 -0.09 0.79 -20.65
N PHE A 136 -1.25 1.27 -21.13
CA PHE A 136 -1.39 1.73 -22.51
C PHE A 136 -0.61 3.01 -22.79
N ASN A 137 -0.63 3.99 -21.89
CA ASN A 137 0.21 5.19 -22.04
C ASN A 137 1.70 4.85 -22.04
N TRP A 138 2.14 3.86 -21.27
CA TRP A 138 3.51 3.36 -21.32
C TRP A 138 3.82 2.74 -22.69
N ALA A 139 2.88 2.01 -23.28
CA ALA A 139 3.05 1.41 -24.61
C ALA A 139 3.13 2.48 -25.71
N VAL A 140 2.29 3.52 -25.64
CA VAL A 140 2.33 4.68 -26.56
C VAL A 140 3.69 5.37 -26.49
N LYS A 141 4.18 5.68 -25.28
CA LYS A 141 5.52 6.29 -25.08
C LYS A 141 6.68 5.44 -25.60
N ARG A 142 6.45 4.15 -25.86
CA ARG A 142 7.46 3.21 -26.37
C ARG A 142 7.25 2.88 -27.86
N GLY A 143 6.37 3.61 -28.55
CA GLY A 143 6.04 3.39 -29.96
C GLY A 143 5.33 2.07 -30.23
N LYS A 144 4.73 1.44 -29.20
CA LYS A 144 4.06 0.14 -29.32
C LYS A 144 2.57 0.25 -29.62
N LEU A 145 1.98 1.41 -29.35
CA LEU A 145 0.63 1.79 -29.73
C LEU A 145 0.67 3.21 -30.27
N ALA A 146 -0.15 3.50 -31.28
CA ALA A 146 -0.27 4.86 -31.80
C ALA A 146 -0.98 5.79 -30.79
N LYS A 147 -2.01 5.28 -30.11
CA LYS A 147 -2.78 6.02 -29.10
C LYS A 147 -3.28 5.10 -27.99
N ASN A 148 -3.64 5.68 -26.86
CA ASN A 148 -4.28 4.93 -25.78
C ASN A 148 -5.77 4.70 -26.14
N PRO A 149 -6.21 3.43 -26.27
CA PRO A 149 -7.55 3.09 -26.75
C PRO A 149 -8.68 3.49 -25.78
N ILE A 150 -8.36 3.78 -24.51
CA ILE A 150 -9.32 4.13 -23.46
C ILE A 150 -9.10 5.53 -22.92
N THR A 151 -8.65 6.47 -23.76
CA THR A 151 -8.41 7.87 -23.34
C THR A 151 -9.69 8.55 -22.84
N GLY A 152 -10.85 8.20 -23.40
CA GLY A 152 -12.16 8.75 -23.03
C GLY A 152 -12.87 8.04 -21.87
N ILE A 153 -12.21 7.10 -21.17
CA ILE A 153 -12.85 6.45 -20.01
C ILE A 153 -13.00 7.43 -18.86
N ASP A 154 -14.20 7.51 -18.30
CA ASP A 154 -14.46 8.33 -17.13
C ASP A 154 -13.76 7.74 -15.91
N ILE A 155 -12.95 8.57 -15.24
CA ILE A 155 -12.25 8.20 -14.02
C ILE A 155 -13.05 8.77 -12.84
N PRO A 156 -13.72 7.93 -12.03
CA PRO A 156 -14.56 8.43 -10.95
C PRO A 156 -13.78 9.35 -10.01
N THR A 157 -14.29 10.56 -9.79
CA THR A 157 -13.71 11.52 -8.85
C THR A 157 -13.78 10.95 -7.44
N GLN A 158 -12.66 10.99 -6.72
CA GLN A 158 -12.61 10.52 -5.36
C GLN A 158 -12.96 11.67 -4.43
N THR A 159 -14.20 11.72 -3.95
CA THR A 159 -14.57 12.55 -2.81
C THR A 159 -13.88 11.98 -1.57
N ARG A 160 -12.97 12.76 -0.96
CA ARG A 160 -12.28 12.37 0.27
C ARG A 160 -12.81 13.21 1.41
N THR A 161 -13.72 12.65 2.18
CA THR A 161 -14.02 13.18 3.51
C THR A 161 -12.81 12.94 4.41
N LEU A 162 -12.19 14.01 4.88
CA LEU A 162 -11.12 13.93 5.88
C LEU A 162 -11.77 13.66 7.24
N THR A 163 -11.91 12.39 7.60
CA THR A 163 -12.25 12.03 8.97
C THR A 163 -11.03 12.22 9.86
N TYR A 164 -11.14 13.08 10.87
CA TYR A 164 -10.22 13.21 12.00
C TYR A 164 -10.93 12.75 13.29
N LEU A 165 -10.15 12.28 14.27
CA LEU A 165 -10.67 11.95 15.60
C LEU A 165 -10.46 13.17 16.50
N THR A 166 -11.48 13.58 17.25
CA THR A 166 -11.35 14.66 18.25
C THR A 166 -10.45 14.23 19.40
N ALA A 167 -9.94 15.19 20.18
CA ALA A 167 -9.12 14.90 21.36
C ALA A 167 -9.84 13.96 22.34
N ALA A 168 -11.13 14.19 22.59
CA ALA A 168 -11.97 13.33 23.44
C ALA A 168 -12.06 11.90 22.88
N GLN A 169 -12.35 11.73 21.59
CA GLN A 169 -12.43 10.40 20.96
C GLN A 169 -11.10 9.65 21.05
N ARG A 170 -9.96 10.33 20.84
CA ARG A 170 -8.63 9.72 20.96
C ARG A 170 -8.33 9.32 22.40
N LYS A 171 -8.73 10.12 23.39
CA LYS A 171 -8.64 9.79 24.81
C LYS A 171 -9.46 8.55 25.15
N THR A 172 -10.72 8.48 24.72
CA THR A 172 -11.58 7.30 24.90
C THR A 172 -10.97 6.03 24.30
N ILE A 173 -10.43 6.11 23.08
CA ILE A 173 -9.74 4.98 22.43
C ILE A 173 -8.52 4.54 23.26
N TYR A 174 -7.74 5.49 23.78
CA TYR A 174 -6.55 5.21 24.57
C TYR A 174 -6.89 4.53 25.90
N GLU A 175 -7.88 5.05 26.62
CA GLU A 175 -8.34 4.52 27.91
C GLU A 175 -8.92 3.12 27.78
N ALA A 176 -9.73 2.87 26.73
CA ALA A 176 -10.31 1.56 26.47
C ALA A 176 -9.29 0.52 25.97
N THR A 177 -8.11 0.94 25.51
CA THR A 177 -7.08 0.01 25.03
C THR A 177 -6.36 -0.63 26.20
N LYS A 178 -6.52 -1.94 26.43
CA LYS A 178 -5.77 -2.65 27.50
C LYS A 178 -4.35 -3.07 27.11
N ASP A 179 -4.11 -3.27 25.82
CA ASP A 179 -2.81 -3.72 25.28
C ASP A 179 -1.77 -2.60 25.33
N ILE A 180 -0.80 -2.72 26.25
CA ILE A 180 0.28 -1.73 26.46
C ILE A 180 1.10 -1.51 25.19
N ALA A 181 1.39 -2.56 24.42
CA ALA A 181 2.13 -2.44 23.17
C ALA A 181 1.38 -1.61 22.14
N PHE A 182 0.05 -1.75 22.10
CA PHE A 182 -0.80 -0.91 21.26
C PHE A 182 -0.97 0.51 21.81
N LYS A 183 -1.06 0.72 23.14
CA LYS A 183 -1.04 2.06 23.75
C LYS A 183 0.21 2.85 23.37
N ARG A 184 1.38 2.23 23.44
CA ARG A 184 2.65 2.86 23.01
C ARG A 184 2.61 3.27 21.54
N LEU A 185 2.09 2.40 20.67
CA LEU A 185 1.92 2.72 19.25
C LEU A 185 0.93 3.88 19.03
N LEU A 186 -0.19 3.91 19.76
CA LEU A 186 -1.16 5.03 19.71
C LEU A 186 -0.53 6.35 20.18
N THR A 187 0.26 6.31 21.24
CA THR A 187 1.00 7.47 21.75
C THR A 187 1.97 7.98 20.70
N ALA A 188 2.77 7.10 20.09
CA ALA A 188 3.68 7.49 19.01
C ALA A 188 2.95 8.09 17.80
N MET A 189 1.75 7.58 17.43
CA MET A 189 0.94 8.18 16.38
C MET A 189 0.46 9.60 16.74
N GLN A 190 0.07 9.80 18.00
CA GLN A 190 -0.42 11.08 18.52
C GLN A 190 0.70 12.12 18.64
N GLU A 191 1.88 11.73 19.11
CA GLU A 191 2.98 12.64 19.44
C GLU A 191 3.83 13.03 18.23
N THR A 192 3.94 12.16 17.21
CA THR A 192 4.89 12.36 16.10
C THR A 192 4.23 12.62 14.75
N GLY A 193 2.91 12.38 14.65
CA GLY A 193 2.20 12.39 13.37
C GLY A 193 2.77 11.42 12.32
N CYS A 194 3.62 10.46 12.68
CA CYS A 194 4.28 9.55 11.72
C CYS A 194 3.28 8.71 10.91
N ARG A 195 3.67 8.33 9.69
CA ARG A 195 2.92 7.32 8.93
C ARG A 195 2.98 6.00 9.70
N PRO A 196 1.91 5.20 9.71
CA PRO A 196 1.93 3.90 10.39
C PRO A 196 3.05 2.97 9.90
N GLY A 197 3.44 3.08 8.62
CA GLY A 197 4.56 2.32 8.07
C GLY A 197 5.93 2.76 8.57
N GLU A 198 6.10 4.04 8.95
CA GLU A 198 7.33 4.56 9.55
C GLU A 198 7.45 4.06 11.00
N LEU A 199 6.36 4.11 11.77
CA LEU A 199 6.30 3.51 13.12
C LEU A 199 6.51 1.99 13.12
N SER A 200 6.06 1.31 12.06
CA SER A 200 6.31 -0.13 11.86
C SER A 200 7.78 -0.47 11.56
N ALA A 201 8.54 0.49 11.03
CA ALA A 201 9.88 0.26 10.49
C ALA A 201 10.99 0.92 11.32
N VAL A 202 10.66 1.79 12.28
CA VAL A 202 11.66 2.45 13.13
C VAL A 202 12.30 1.44 14.08
N GLU A 203 13.63 1.46 14.07
CA GLU A 203 14.50 0.62 14.88
C GLU A 203 15.29 1.46 15.87
N SER A 204 15.82 0.83 16.91
CA SER A 204 16.62 1.48 17.95
C SER A 204 17.83 2.21 17.38
N ALA A 205 18.46 1.67 16.32
CA ALA A 205 19.55 2.32 15.61
C ALA A 205 19.18 3.66 14.92
N ASN A 206 17.88 3.92 14.70
CA ASN A 206 17.40 5.18 14.15
C ASN A 206 17.25 6.27 15.22
N ALA A 207 17.25 5.92 16.51
CA ALA A 207 17.06 6.86 17.60
C ALA A 207 18.36 7.62 17.92
N LYS A 208 18.28 8.95 17.84
CA LYS A 208 19.31 9.92 18.21
C LYS A 208 18.74 10.75 19.35
N LEU A 209 18.66 10.13 20.53
CA LEU A 209 17.93 10.67 21.68
C LEU A 209 18.63 11.87 22.31
N GLU A 210 19.94 11.99 22.13
CA GLU A 210 20.76 13.13 22.52
C GLU A 210 20.31 14.45 21.88
N ILE A 211 19.72 14.38 20.67
CA ILE A 211 19.14 15.51 19.95
C ILE A 211 17.62 15.34 19.76
N GLY A 212 17.00 14.37 20.43
CA GLY A 212 15.56 14.18 20.44
C GLY A 212 14.93 13.82 19.08
N VAL A 213 15.58 13.00 18.24
CA VAL A 213 15.03 12.63 16.92
C VAL A 213 15.08 11.13 16.61
N TRP A 214 14.22 10.70 15.68
CA TRP A 214 14.47 9.51 14.85
C TRP A 214 14.93 9.92 13.45
N VAL A 215 15.99 9.29 12.95
CA VAL A 215 16.48 9.47 11.57
C VAL A 215 16.15 8.24 10.74
N LEU A 216 15.19 8.39 9.82
CA LEU A 216 14.68 7.29 8.99
C LEU A 216 15.27 7.37 7.57
N PRO A 217 16.30 6.55 7.24
CA PRO A 217 16.94 6.59 5.92
C PRO A 217 15.99 6.11 4.83
N GLN A 218 15.19 5.09 5.12
CA GLN A 218 14.20 4.53 4.20
C GLN A 218 12.80 4.97 4.59
N HIS A 219 12.13 5.70 3.71
CA HIS A 219 10.77 6.15 3.93
C HIS A 219 10.04 6.41 2.61
N LYS A 220 8.72 6.59 2.66
CA LYS A 220 7.84 6.61 1.48
C LYS A 220 8.22 7.65 0.42
N THR A 221 8.77 8.79 0.84
CA THR A 221 9.15 9.91 -0.03
C THR A 221 10.64 9.96 -0.35
N GLY A 222 11.46 9.06 0.21
CA GLY A 222 12.92 9.11 0.07
C GLY A 222 13.40 9.01 -1.38
N LYS A 223 12.72 8.22 -2.23
CA LYS A 223 13.02 8.15 -3.67
C LYS A 223 12.83 9.47 -4.41
N LYS A 224 12.02 10.39 -3.87
CA LYS A 224 11.75 11.71 -4.47
C LYS A 224 12.66 12.79 -3.86
N THR A 225 12.90 12.72 -2.56
CA THR A 225 13.61 13.78 -1.83
C THR A 225 15.13 13.55 -1.77
N GLY A 226 15.59 12.30 -1.86
CA GLY A 226 16.99 11.93 -1.69
C GLY A 226 17.55 12.10 -0.27
N LYS A 227 16.78 12.68 0.65
CA LYS A 227 17.18 13.00 2.03
C LYS A 227 16.51 12.05 3.03
N PRO A 228 17.17 11.65 4.12
CA PRO A 228 16.52 10.96 5.24
C PRO A 228 15.33 11.75 5.79
N ARG A 229 14.38 11.06 6.41
CA ARG A 229 13.29 11.71 7.14
C ARG A 229 13.67 11.82 8.62
N THR A 230 13.73 13.04 9.13
CA THR A 230 13.88 13.30 10.57
C THR A 230 12.50 13.37 11.22
N VAL A 231 12.34 12.72 12.35
CA VAL A 231 11.13 12.80 13.20
C VAL A 231 11.55 13.42 14.52
N TYR A 232 11.00 14.59 14.83
CA TYR A 232 11.26 15.30 16.07
C TYR A 232 10.40 14.71 17.19
N LEU A 233 11.01 14.44 18.36
CA LEU A 233 10.37 13.77 19.48
C LEU A 233 10.08 14.76 20.61
N THR A 234 8.88 14.66 21.18
CA THR A 234 8.55 15.31 22.45
C THR A 234 9.28 14.61 23.60
N ALA A 235 9.38 15.26 24.76
CA ALA A 235 10.01 14.66 25.95
C ALA A 235 9.40 13.28 26.29
N VAL A 236 8.07 13.17 26.22
CA VAL A 236 7.35 11.90 26.42
C VAL A 236 7.81 10.82 25.44
N MET A 237 8.02 11.18 24.17
CA MET A 237 8.49 10.24 23.16
C MET A 237 9.98 9.90 23.29
N VAL A 238 10.82 10.81 23.80
CA VAL A 238 12.22 10.53 24.11
C VAL A 238 12.30 9.46 25.20
N GLU A 239 11.58 9.64 26.30
CA GLU A 239 11.54 8.67 27.40
C GLU A 239 11.00 7.31 26.96
N MET A 240 9.86 7.31 26.25
CA MET A 240 9.30 6.06 25.71
C MET A 240 10.26 5.37 24.74
N THR A 241 10.95 6.14 23.89
CA THR A 241 11.92 5.56 22.94
C THR A 241 13.11 4.96 23.68
N ARG A 242 13.61 5.62 24.73
CA ARG A 242 14.71 5.09 25.55
C ARG A 242 14.33 3.74 26.14
N GLU A 243 13.18 3.66 26.82
CA GLU A 243 12.70 2.38 27.38
C GLU A 243 12.55 1.26 26.33
N LEU A 244 12.08 1.62 25.12
CA LEU A 244 11.89 0.66 24.04
C LEU A 244 13.21 0.21 23.43
N ALA A 245 14.17 1.13 23.28
CA ALA A 245 15.50 0.85 22.79
C ALA A 245 16.27 -0.05 23.77
N ASP A 246 16.21 0.22 25.07
CA ASP A 246 16.85 -0.61 26.09
C ASP A 246 16.32 -2.05 26.07
N LYS A 247 15.01 -2.22 25.80
CA LYS A 247 14.37 -3.55 25.69
C LYS A 247 14.67 -4.25 24.37
N ASN A 248 15.05 -3.54 23.32
CA ASN A 248 15.35 -4.11 22.02
C ASN A 248 16.47 -3.31 21.30
N PRO A 249 17.73 -3.41 21.74
CA PRO A 249 18.79 -2.47 21.32
C PRO A 249 19.13 -2.52 19.83
N THR A 250 18.89 -3.66 19.18
CA THR A 250 19.29 -3.91 17.78
C THR A 250 18.10 -4.20 16.87
N GLY A 251 16.89 -3.81 17.26
CA GLY A 251 15.68 -4.15 16.51
C GLY A 251 14.59 -3.08 16.52
N PRO A 252 13.38 -3.43 16.05
CA PRO A 252 12.26 -2.50 15.95
C PRO A 252 11.82 -1.96 17.31
N LEU A 253 11.60 -0.65 17.41
CA LEU A 253 11.13 -0.02 18.66
C LEU A 253 9.73 -0.51 19.04
N PHE A 254 8.84 -0.63 18.05
CA PHE A 254 7.44 -1.00 18.27
C PHE A 254 7.18 -2.46 17.92
N LEU A 255 7.15 -3.30 18.95
CA LEU A 255 6.69 -4.68 18.87
C LEU A 255 5.23 -4.79 19.35
N ASN A 256 4.48 -5.74 18.80
CA ASN A 256 3.14 -6.09 19.28
C ASN A 256 3.19 -7.07 20.46
N TYR A 257 2.03 -7.45 21.01
CA TYR A 257 1.96 -8.38 22.14
C TYR A 257 2.62 -9.74 21.88
N ARG A 258 2.77 -10.16 20.61
CA ARG A 258 3.47 -11.39 20.19
C ARG A 258 4.97 -11.17 19.97
N LYS A 259 5.52 -10.04 20.41
CA LYS A 259 6.93 -9.64 20.21
C LYS A 259 7.35 -9.62 18.74
N LYS A 260 6.39 -9.39 17.82
CA LYS A 260 6.66 -9.20 16.40
C LYS A 260 6.49 -7.72 16.04
N PRO A 261 7.22 -7.20 15.04
CA PRO A 261 7.04 -5.82 14.60
C PRO A 261 5.61 -5.58 14.16
N TRP A 262 5.08 -4.39 14.49
CA TRP A 262 3.81 -3.97 13.92
C TRP A 262 3.94 -3.89 12.41
N ASN A 263 2.92 -4.36 11.70
CA ASN A 263 2.82 -4.23 10.24
C ASN A 263 1.43 -3.73 9.83
N ARG A 264 1.29 -3.37 8.55
CA ARG A 264 0.04 -2.86 7.96
C ARG A 264 -1.19 -3.69 8.35
N ASN A 265 -1.09 -5.02 8.31
CA ASN A 265 -2.23 -5.90 8.59
C ASN A 265 -2.57 -5.93 10.08
N SER A 266 -1.57 -6.06 10.96
CA SER A 266 -1.79 -6.05 12.42
C SER A 266 -2.39 -4.72 12.90
N ILE A 267 -1.90 -3.58 12.41
CA ILE A 267 -2.46 -2.26 12.70
C ILE A 267 -3.90 -2.16 12.16
N ARG A 268 -4.13 -2.58 10.91
CA ARG A 268 -5.48 -2.60 10.31
C ARG A 268 -6.47 -3.43 11.14
N CYS A 269 -6.04 -4.58 11.65
CA CYS A 269 -6.86 -5.43 12.49
C CYS A 269 -7.23 -4.76 13.81
N ARG A 270 -6.28 -4.10 14.50
CA ARG A 270 -6.57 -3.33 15.72
C ARG A 270 -7.60 -2.23 15.48
N PHE A 271 -7.41 -1.44 14.43
CA PHE A 271 -8.36 -0.38 14.08
C PHE A 271 -9.72 -0.92 13.62
N ARG A 272 -9.78 -2.13 13.04
CA ARG A 272 -11.05 -2.81 12.76
C ARG A 272 -11.79 -3.18 14.04
N THR A 273 -11.07 -3.64 15.06
CA THR A 273 -11.66 -3.92 16.38
C THR A 273 -12.14 -2.63 17.05
N LEU A 274 -11.32 -1.57 17.04
CA LEU A 274 -11.72 -0.27 17.59
C LEU A 274 -12.98 0.28 16.92
N ARG A 275 -13.12 0.20 15.60
CA ARG A 275 -14.34 0.62 14.90
C ARG A 275 -15.58 -0.21 15.24
N LYS A 276 -15.42 -1.47 15.65
CA LYS A 276 -16.54 -2.28 16.15
C LYS A 276 -16.94 -1.87 17.57
N GLN A 277 -15.97 -1.42 18.36
CA GLN A 277 -16.18 -0.97 19.73
C GLN A 277 -16.77 0.44 19.80
N PHE A 278 -16.39 1.31 18.87
CA PHE A 278 -16.82 2.71 18.78
C PHE A 278 -17.44 3.00 17.39
N PRO A 279 -18.59 2.40 17.05
CA PRO A 279 -19.26 2.64 15.77
C PRO A 279 -19.67 4.11 15.57
N GLU A 280 -19.97 4.82 16.65
CA GLU A 280 -20.35 6.23 16.69
C GLU A 280 -19.24 7.20 16.24
N PHE A 281 -17.97 6.76 16.28
CA PHE A 281 -16.84 7.56 15.75
C PHE A 281 -16.70 7.43 14.23
N GLY A 282 -17.57 6.66 13.57
CA GLY A 282 -17.57 6.47 12.13
C GLY A 282 -16.32 5.76 11.61
N HIS A 283 -15.94 6.04 10.36
CA HIS A 283 -14.78 5.38 9.74
C HIS A 283 -13.46 6.07 10.08
N PHE A 284 -12.71 5.51 11.04
CA PHE A 284 -11.34 5.97 11.34
C PHE A 284 -10.29 4.87 11.16
N THR A 285 -9.05 5.29 10.90
CA THR A 285 -7.88 4.40 10.73
C THR A 285 -6.68 4.97 11.46
N ALA A 286 -5.53 4.29 11.41
CA ALA A 286 -4.27 4.84 11.93
C ALA A 286 -3.90 6.19 11.29
N TYR A 287 -4.32 6.44 10.04
CA TYR A 287 -4.12 7.75 9.42
C TYR A 287 -5.00 8.85 10.03
N SER A 288 -6.09 8.51 10.72
CA SER A 288 -6.91 9.50 11.42
C SER A 288 -6.16 10.17 12.58
N PHE A 289 -5.24 9.46 13.24
CA PHE A 289 -4.35 10.04 14.26
C PHE A 289 -3.36 11.03 13.65
N ARG A 290 -2.75 10.68 12.52
CA ARG A 290 -1.87 11.62 11.79
C ARG A 290 -2.61 12.88 11.32
N ARG A 291 -3.87 12.73 10.87
CA ARG A 291 -4.70 13.88 10.49
C ARG A 291 -5.04 14.74 11.70
N ALA A 292 -5.40 14.11 12.81
CA ALA A 292 -5.60 14.78 14.09
C ALA A 292 -4.35 15.55 14.52
N PHE A 293 -3.15 14.98 14.43
CA PHE A 293 -1.90 15.69 14.72
C PHE A 293 -1.73 16.95 13.86
N VAL A 294 -1.97 16.85 12.55
CA VAL A 294 -1.91 18.01 11.63
C VAL A 294 -2.94 19.07 12.03
N THR A 295 -4.18 18.66 12.26
CA THR A 295 -5.28 19.56 12.65
C THR A 295 -4.98 20.25 13.98
N ASP A 296 -4.62 19.50 15.02
CA ASP A 296 -4.29 20.03 16.35
C ASP A 296 -3.11 21.00 16.29
N ALA A 297 -2.08 20.72 15.47
CA ALA A 297 -0.93 21.60 15.30
C ALA A 297 -1.33 22.94 14.65
N LEU A 298 -2.17 22.90 13.61
CA LEU A 298 -2.69 24.11 12.96
C LEU A 298 -3.60 24.90 13.91
N GLU A 299 -4.48 24.24 14.67
CA GLU A 299 -5.34 24.88 15.68
C GLU A 299 -4.51 25.56 16.78
N ARG A 300 -3.32 25.03 17.07
CA ARG A 300 -2.35 25.64 18.02
C ARG A 300 -1.46 26.71 17.39
N GLY A 301 -1.68 27.08 16.13
CA GLY A 301 -0.97 28.15 15.44
C GLY A 301 0.40 27.77 14.89
N VAL A 302 0.73 26.48 14.76
CA VAL A 302 1.96 26.04 14.10
C VAL A 302 1.86 26.32 12.60
N ASP A 303 2.90 26.93 12.02
CA ASP A 303 2.91 27.31 10.61
C ASP A 303 2.77 26.09 9.67
N ILE A 304 2.11 26.29 8.53
CA ILE A 304 1.81 25.23 7.56
C ILE A 304 3.08 24.54 7.05
N ALA A 305 4.17 25.29 6.82
CA ALA A 305 5.44 24.71 6.37
C ALA A 305 6.09 23.90 7.50
N GLN A 306 6.05 24.39 8.74
CA GLN A 306 6.52 23.66 9.91
C GLN A 306 5.73 22.35 10.12
N VAL A 307 4.40 22.39 10.04
CA VAL A 307 3.56 21.19 10.13
C VAL A 307 3.89 20.21 8.99
N ALA A 308 4.09 20.70 7.76
CA ALA A 308 4.48 19.88 6.63
C ALA A 308 5.82 19.16 6.87
N GLU A 309 6.80 19.85 7.45
CA GLU A 309 8.10 19.30 7.84
C GLU A 309 7.95 18.23 8.94
N LEU A 310 7.26 18.54 10.04
CA LEU A 310 7.01 17.61 11.16
C LEU A 310 6.42 16.28 10.69
N VAL A 311 5.45 16.34 9.77
CA VAL A 311 4.82 15.12 9.25
C VAL A 311 5.60 14.52 8.07
N GLY A 312 6.58 15.21 7.50
CA GLY A 312 7.37 14.77 6.35
C GLY A 312 6.56 14.71 5.06
N HIS A 313 5.87 15.79 4.73
CA HIS A 313 5.25 16.02 3.42
C HIS A 313 6.25 16.68 2.47
N THR A 314 6.17 16.35 1.17
CA THR A 314 7.01 16.96 0.13
C THR A 314 6.47 18.28 -0.39
N SER A 315 5.27 18.66 0.03
CA SER A 315 4.56 19.89 -0.36
C SER A 315 3.59 20.27 0.77
N THR A 316 3.32 21.56 0.92
CA THR A 316 2.33 22.12 1.84
C THR A 316 0.89 21.86 1.40
N ASP A 317 0.64 21.50 0.14
CA ASP A 317 -0.72 21.28 -0.42
C ASP A 317 -1.56 20.33 0.43
N MET A 318 -0.94 19.29 0.98
CA MET A 318 -1.67 18.32 1.80
C MET A 318 -2.07 18.91 3.16
N VAL A 319 -1.23 19.78 3.73
CA VAL A 319 -1.54 20.49 4.98
C VAL A 319 -2.58 21.59 4.73
N MET A 320 -2.48 22.33 3.61
CA MET A 320 -3.48 23.32 3.21
C MET A 320 -4.90 22.74 3.12
N ARG A 321 -5.06 21.50 2.62
CA ARG A 321 -6.38 20.85 2.63
C ARG A 321 -6.94 20.61 4.04
N HIS A 322 -6.08 20.41 5.04
CA HIS A 322 -6.52 20.34 6.44
C HIS A 322 -6.94 21.71 6.96
N TYR A 323 -6.16 22.74 6.63
CA TYR A 323 -6.43 24.12 7.01
C TYR A 323 -7.75 24.64 6.41
N ASN A 324 -8.02 24.40 5.13
CA ASN A 324 -9.26 24.86 4.49
C ASN A 324 -10.53 24.31 5.18
N GLN A 325 -10.48 23.09 5.71
CA GLN A 325 -11.59 22.53 6.49
C GLN A 325 -11.72 23.13 7.89
N LEU A 326 -10.63 23.67 8.45
CA LEU A 326 -10.69 24.45 9.68
C LEU A 326 -11.26 25.84 9.41
N GLN A 327 -10.94 26.46 8.27
CA GLN A 327 -11.47 27.77 7.88
C GLN A 327 -12.99 27.77 7.64
N GLU A 328 -13.60 26.62 7.35
CA GLU A 328 -15.05 26.45 7.34
C GLU A 328 -15.68 26.73 8.74
N ARG A 329 -14.88 26.87 9.81
CA ARG A 329 -15.33 27.31 11.13
C ARG A 329 -15.20 28.83 11.26
N VAL A 330 -16.32 29.53 11.13
CA VAL A 330 -16.45 31.00 11.21
C VAL A 330 -15.73 31.63 12.42
N ALA A 331 -15.79 30.99 13.59
CA ALA A 331 -15.15 31.49 14.80
C ALA A 331 -13.62 31.59 14.70
N HIS A 332 -12.97 30.61 14.06
CA HIS A 332 -11.52 30.60 13.89
C HIS A 332 -11.06 31.71 12.93
N MET A 333 -11.80 31.92 11.83
CA MET A 333 -11.49 32.99 10.89
C MET A 333 -11.65 34.38 11.49
N ARG A 334 -12.62 34.56 12.40
CA ARG A 334 -12.80 35.81 13.15
C ARG A 334 -11.62 36.09 14.08
N GLU A 335 -11.17 35.09 14.84
CA GLU A 335 -9.98 35.20 15.70
C GLU A 335 -8.72 35.56 14.90
N MET A 336 -8.53 34.93 13.73
CA MET A 336 -7.38 35.22 12.87
C MET A 336 -7.44 36.63 12.26
N ALA A 337 -8.63 37.14 11.93
CA ALA A 337 -8.81 38.53 11.49
C ALA A 337 -8.47 39.54 12.61
N GLU A 338 -8.85 39.25 13.85
CA GLU A 338 -8.51 40.06 15.02
C GLU A 338 -7.00 40.05 15.30
N LYS A 339 -6.31 38.91 15.10
CA LYS A 339 -4.85 38.82 15.23
C LYS A 339 -4.10 39.56 14.12
N ALA A 340 -4.64 39.63 12.91
CA ALA A 340 -3.97 40.27 11.77
C ALA A 340 -3.98 41.80 11.81
N THR A 341 -4.79 42.40 12.70
CA THR A 341 -4.98 43.85 12.83
C THR A 341 -4.32 44.44 14.07
N LYS A 342 -3.64 43.62 14.87
CA LYS A 342 -2.79 44.02 16.00
C LYS A 342 -1.33 43.80 15.62
#